data_AF-A0A124FTP5-F1
#
_entry.id   AF-A0A124FTP5-F1
#
_cell.length_a   1.000
_cell.length_b   1.000
_cell.length_c   1.000
_cell.angle_alpha   90.00
_cell.angle_beta   90.00
_cell.angle_gamma   90.00
#
_symmetry.space_group_name_H-M   'P 1'
#
loop_
_entity.id
_entity.type
_entity.pdbx_description
1 polymer ?
#
loop_
_entity_poly.entity_id
_entity_poly.type
_entity_poly.pdbx_seq_one_letter_code
_entity_poly.pdbx_strand_id
1 'polypeptide(L)' 'MIEEGVWIPKKKRQVKHHEWRQRRDRYGEMQQFDGSYHKWFGEKESCLLLSIDDATGKISHGIFDKN' A
#
# COMPACT_ATOMS: atom_id res chain seq x y z
N MET A 1 6.22 -10.97 -42.23
CA MET A 1 6.34 -11.32 -40.78
C MET A 1 4.99 -11.52 -40.09
N ILE A 2 4.07 -10.55 -40.09
CA ILE A 2 2.68 -10.77 -39.62
C ILE A 2 1.85 -11.48 -40.72
N GLU A 3 1.94 -11.02 -41.97
CA GLU A 3 1.30 -11.69 -43.13
C GLU A 3 1.88 -13.09 -43.43
N GLU A 4 3.15 -13.30 -43.10
CA GLU A 4 3.86 -14.58 -43.25
C GLU A 4 3.50 -15.61 -42.15
N GLY A 5 2.60 -15.27 -41.22
CA GLY A 5 2.16 -16.17 -40.13
C GLY A 5 3.21 -16.48 -39.05
N VAL A 6 4.42 -15.91 -39.15
CA VAL A 6 5.54 -16.17 -38.24
C VAL A 6 5.35 -15.51 -36.86
N TRP A 7 4.56 -14.44 -36.79
CA TRP A 7 4.33 -13.69 -35.56
C TRP A 7 2.87 -13.79 -35.08
N ILE A 8 2.65 -14.44 -33.94
CA ILE A 8 1.34 -14.50 -33.27
C ILE A 8 1.30 -13.39 -32.19
N PRO A 9 0.49 -12.34 -32.36
CA PRO A 9 0.39 -11.28 -31.36
C PRO A 9 -0.20 -11.81 -30.06
N LYS A 10 0.50 -11.59 -28.93
CA LYS A 10 0.00 -11.94 -27.60
C LYS A 10 -1.28 -11.15 -27.30
N LYS A 11 -2.33 -11.86 -26.90
CA LYS A 11 -3.58 -11.24 -26.42
C LYS A 11 -3.24 -10.28 -25.27
N LYS A 12 -3.69 -9.02 -25.37
CA LYS A 12 -3.55 -8.04 -24.29
C LYS A 12 -4.17 -8.65 -23.02
N ARG A 13 -3.37 -8.74 -21.97
CA ARG A 13 -3.82 -9.25 -20.67
C ARG A 13 -4.98 -8.38 -20.21
N GLN A 14 -6.09 -9.01 -19.83
CA GLN A 14 -7.23 -8.25 -19.30
C GLN A 14 -6.77 -7.41 -18.11
N VAL A 15 -7.26 -6.17 -18.06
CA VAL A 15 -6.99 -5.27 -16.94
C VAL A 15 -7.60 -5.92 -15.71
N LYS A 16 -6.77 -6.32 -14.75
CA LYS A 16 -7.27 -6.82 -13.47
C LYS A 16 -7.91 -5.64 -12.76
N HIS A 17 -9.17 -5.77 -12.35
CA HIS A 17 -9.81 -4.76 -11.53
C HIS A 17 -9.12 -4.74 -10.16
N HIS A 18 -8.64 -3.56 -9.74
CA HIS A 18 -8.06 -3.36 -8.41
C HIS A 18 -9.17 -2.83 -7.51
N GLU A 19 -9.75 -3.70 -6.70
CA GLU A 19 -10.77 -3.33 -5.72
C GLU A 19 -10.18 -3.27 -4.31
N TRP A 20 -10.79 -2.43 -3.49
CA TRP A 20 -10.47 -2.37 -2.08
C TRP A 20 -10.93 -3.66 -1.38
N ARG A 21 -10.07 -4.19 -0.51
CA ARG A 21 -10.45 -5.28 0.39
C ARG A 21 -11.51 -4.78 1.38
N GLN A 22 -12.43 -5.65 1.78
CA GLN A 22 -13.28 -5.41 2.95
C GLN A 22 -12.44 -5.29 4.22
N ARG A 23 -12.85 -4.41 5.13
CA ARG A 23 -12.20 -4.25 6.45
C ARG A 23 -12.44 -5.49 7.32
N ARG A 24 -11.59 -5.71 8.33
CA ARG A 24 -11.83 -6.72 9.37
C ARG A 24 -13.06 -6.38 10.22
N ASP A 25 -13.63 -7.40 10.86
CA ASP A 25 -14.87 -7.27 11.62
C ASP A 25 -14.62 -6.77 13.04
N ARG A 26 -13.45 -7.10 13.62
CA ARG A 26 -13.13 -6.78 15.01
C ARG A 26 -11.78 -6.09 15.19
N TYR A 27 -11.71 -5.26 16.23
CA TYR A 27 -10.49 -4.61 16.66
C TYR A 27 -9.39 -5.63 16.97
N GLY A 28 -8.18 -5.37 16.49
CA GLY A 28 -7.00 -6.21 16.72
C GLY A 28 -6.85 -7.38 15.75
N GLU A 29 -7.82 -7.63 14.86
CA GLU A 29 -7.71 -8.70 13.85
C GLU A 29 -6.70 -8.37 12.74
N MET A 30 -6.50 -7.08 12.46
CA MET A 30 -5.49 -6.61 11.51
C MET A 30 -5.03 -5.22 11.84
N GLN A 31 -3.72 -5.05 11.88
CA GLN A 31 -3.06 -3.79 12.16
C GLN A 31 -2.28 -3.39 10.90
N GLN A 32 -2.66 -2.25 10.31
CA GLN A 32 -1.96 -1.69 9.16
C GLN A 32 -0.83 -0.81 9.65
N PHE A 33 0.38 -1.06 9.14
CA PHE A 33 1.54 -0.22 9.41
C PHE A 33 1.87 0.57 8.15
N ASP A 34 2.04 1.87 8.32
CA ASP A 34 2.45 2.77 7.23
C ASP A 34 3.57 3.70 7.70
N GLY A 35 4.41 4.10 6.76
CA GLY A 35 5.60 4.91 7.00
C GLY A 35 5.61 6.15 6.10
N SER A 36 5.75 7.33 6.70
CA SER A 36 5.79 8.61 5.98
C SER A 36 7.09 9.36 6.24
N TYR A 37 7.99 9.36 5.24
CA TYR A 37 9.28 10.03 5.27
C TYR A 37 9.15 11.51 4.92
N HIS A 38 9.39 12.38 5.90
CA HIS A 38 9.38 13.82 5.69
C HIS A 38 10.31 14.55 6.65
N LYS A 39 10.52 15.83 6.37
CA LYS A 39 11.22 16.80 7.23
C LYS A 39 10.32 17.30 8.37
N TRP A 40 9.79 16.38 9.18
CA TRP A 40 8.79 16.68 10.21
C TRP A 40 9.29 17.69 11.27
N PHE A 41 10.59 17.70 11.55
CA PHE A 41 11.21 18.51 12.61
C PHE A 41 12.33 19.44 12.11
N GLY A 42 12.23 19.91 10.86
CA GLY A 42 13.21 20.83 10.26
C GLY A 42 14.07 20.16 9.19
N GLU A 43 15.38 20.39 9.18
CA GLU A 43 16.19 20.05 8.00
C GLU A 43 16.42 18.54 7.79
N LYS A 44 16.41 17.76 8.87
CA LYS A 44 16.65 16.32 8.85
C LYS A 44 15.35 15.56 8.59
N GLU A 45 15.42 14.60 7.68
CA GLU A 45 14.32 13.67 7.42
C GLU A 45 14.10 12.75 8.63
N SER A 46 12.84 12.49 8.94
CA SER A 46 12.40 11.46 9.88
C SER A 46 11.23 10.69 9.27
N CYS A 47 11.01 9.47 9.77
CA CYS A 47 9.90 8.64 9.37
C CYS A 47 8.83 8.68 10.45
N LEU A 48 7.60 9.04 10.08
CA LEU A 48 6.43 8.78 10.91
C LEU A 48 5.98 7.35 10.63
N LEU A 49 6.07 6.49 11.65
CA LEU A 49 5.53 5.13 11.62
C LEU A 49 4.19 5.12 12.34
N LEU A 50 3.12 4.82 11.61
CA LEU A 50 1.77 4.72 12.15
C LEU A 50 1.27 3.28 12.14
N SER A 51 0.50 2.95 13.16
CA SER A 51 -0.22 1.69 13.30
C SER A 51 -1.71 2.02 13.37
N ILE A 52 -2.49 1.57 12.37
CA ILE A 52 -3.93 1.83 12.27
C ILE A 52 -4.72 0.51 12.22
N ASP A 53 -5.66 0.35 13.16
CA ASP A 53 -6.49 -0.85 13.22
C ASP A 53 -7.44 -0.88 12.02
N ASP A 54 -7.48 -2.01 11.31
CA ASP A 54 -8.26 -2.13 10.09
C ASP A 54 -9.76 -2.03 10.35
N ALA A 55 -10.27 -2.68 11.39
CA ALA A 55 -11.71 -2.73 11.65
C ALA A 55 -12.28 -1.35 12.05
N THR A 56 -11.58 -0.64 12.92
CA THR A 56 -12.08 0.59 13.55
C THR A 56 -11.49 1.88 12.95
N GLY A 57 -10.36 1.79 12.26
CA GLY A 57 -9.60 2.95 11.78
C GLY A 57 -8.88 3.72 12.89
N LYS A 58 -8.86 3.19 14.13
CA LYS A 58 -8.17 3.84 15.24
C LYS A 58 -6.65 3.72 15.08
N ILE A 59 -5.96 4.83 15.31
CA ILE A 59 -4.51 4.84 15.46
C ILE A 59 -4.20 4.16 16.80
N SER A 60 -3.59 2.99 16.76
CA SER A 60 -3.19 2.24 17.96
C SER A 60 -1.80 2.65 18.43
N HIS A 61 -0.93 3.07 17.51
CA HIS A 61 0.42 3.51 17.82
C HIS A 61 0.96 4.48 16.77
N GLY A 62 1.85 5.37 17.18
CA GLY A 62 2.53 6.29 16.28
C GLY A 62 3.84 6.75 16.88
N ILE A 63 4.93 6.65 16.12
CA ILE A 63 6.24 7.15 16.52
C ILE A 63 6.89 7.89 15.38
N PHE A 64 7.69 8.90 15.73
CA PHE A 64 8.65 9.45 14.80
C PHE A 64 10.01 8.88 15.13
N ASP A 65 10.65 8.28 14.14
CA ASP A 65 12.01 7.77 14.30
C ASP A 65 12.90 8.24 13.15
N LYS A 66 14.20 8.25 13.42
CA LYS A 66 15.23 8.49 12.41
C LYS A 66 15.75 7.11 11.99
N ASN A 67 15.80 6.83 10.69
CA ASN A 67 16.54 5.67 10.18
C ASN A 67 18.03 5.77 10.51
#